data_AF-A0A8J5C8D8-F1
#
_entry.id   AF-A0A8J5C8D8-F1
#
_cell.length_a   1.000
_cell.length_b   1.000
_cell.length_c   1.000
_cell.angle_alpha   90.00
_cell.angle_beta   90.00
_cell.angle_gamma   90.00
#
_symmetry.space_group_name_H-M   'P 1'
#
loop_
_entity.id
_entity.type
_entity.pdbx_description
1 polymer ?
#
loop_
_entity_poly.entity_id
_entity_poly.type
_entity_poly.pdbx_seq_one_letter_code
_entity_poly.pdbx_strand_id
1 'polypeptide(L)'
;MWNRSVDFWELISQCCCQLAGKLYNNGHDTPVSATVDIKEEETENDHINKAGPLQGLEANDERTKKPVYITSESDKISEKLESEIDQVLRELRRSQQLEYRKAEQKLYVQKDFLLSLYQQLDYERSELTDPAPLPIRGHSDVLLSNVLHRVDQIKYEEEKLRKMLKVADGFGRTPKNILADCYELVIGD
;
A
#
# COMPACT_ATOMS: atom_id res chain seq x y z
N MET A 1 -12.41 29.52 0.90
CA MET A 1 -12.24 28.53 1.98
C MET A 1 -12.41 27.16 1.33
N TRP A 2 -11.46 26.24 1.31
CA TRP A 2 -10.54 25.81 2.36
C TRP A 2 -9.14 25.57 1.82
N ASN A 3 -8.14 26.17 2.44
CA ASN A 3 -6.73 25.92 2.18
C ASN A 3 -6.23 25.05 3.34
N ARG A 4 -6.11 23.74 3.13
CA ARG A 4 -5.39 22.83 4.03
C ARG A 4 -4.23 22.22 3.28
N SER A 5 -3.22 23.06 3.03
CA SER A 5 -1.87 22.62 2.71
C SER A 5 -1.07 22.65 4.01
N VAL A 6 -1.20 21.61 4.82
CA VAL A 6 -0.23 21.29 5.87
C VAL A 6 -0.02 19.78 5.82
N ASP A 7 1.06 19.41 5.15
CA ASP A 7 1.81 18.15 5.16
C ASP A 7 1.06 16.87 5.58
N PHE A 8 0.03 16.53 4.80
CA PHE A 8 -0.65 15.23 4.79
C PHE A 8 0.33 14.03 4.76
N TRP A 9 1.53 14.23 4.19
CA TRP A 9 2.57 13.21 4.09
C TRP A 9 3.36 12.99 5.39
N GLU A 10 3.54 14.01 6.23
CA GLU A 10 4.14 13.85 7.55
C GLU A 10 3.23 12.99 8.43
N LEU A 11 1.91 13.18 8.29
CA LEU A 11 0.88 12.39 8.96
C LEU A 11 0.83 10.92 8.48
N ILE A 12 0.97 10.67 7.16
CA ILE A 12 1.03 9.30 6.61
C ILE A 12 2.30 8.57 7.03
N SER A 13 3.46 9.25 7.00
CA SER A 13 4.73 8.71 7.47
C SER A 13 4.62 8.24 8.92
N GLN A 14 3.97 9.05 9.78
CA GLN A 14 3.74 8.72 11.18
C GLN A 14 2.77 7.53 11.38
N CYS A 15 1.76 7.37 10.51
CA CYS A 15 0.80 6.27 10.57
C CYS A 15 1.43 4.92 10.18
N CYS A 16 2.32 4.90 9.18
CA CYS A 16 3.05 3.70 8.78
C CYS A 16 3.95 3.15 9.90
N CYS A 17 4.60 4.01 10.68
CA CYS A 17 5.41 3.60 11.83
C CYS A 17 4.58 2.91 12.93
N GLN A 18 3.34 3.33 13.15
CA GLN A 18 2.47 2.80 14.21
C GLN A 18 1.93 1.39 13.89
N LEU A 19 1.73 1.06 12.60
CA LEU A 19 1.29 -0.28 12.19
C LEU A 19 2.41 -1.31 12.27
N ALA A 20 3.66 -0.93 11.96
CA ALA A 20 4.82 -1.80 12.11
C ALA A 20 5.09 -2.20 13.58
N GLY A 21 4.88 -1.27 14.53
CA GLY A 21 5.04 -1.53 15.96
C GLY A 21 4.00 -2.50 16.56
N LYS A 22 2.86 -2.72 15.90
CA LYS A 22 1.83 -3.65 16.38
C LYS A 22 2.06 -5.10 15.98
N LEU A 23 2.91 -5.36 14.98
CA LEU A 23 3.26 -6.72 14.57
C LEU A 23 4.44 -7.32 15.36
N TYR A 24 5.22 -6.49 16.07
CA TYR A 24 6.43 -6.93 16.79
C TYR A 24 6.25 -7.17 18.30
N ASN A 25 5.09 -6.91 18.89
CA ASN A 25 4.91 -6.95 20.36
C ASN A 25 4.12 -8.17 20.90
N ASN A 26 3.91 -9.22 20.11
CA ASN A 26 3.33 -10.47 20.62
C ASN A 26 4.40 -11.57 20.67
N GLY A 27 5.27 -11.48 21.68
CA GLY A 27 6.11 -12.58 22.11
C GLY A 27 6.22 -12.60 23.63
N HIS A 28 5.54 -13.54 24.28
CA HIS A 28 6.08 -14.46 25.31
C HIS A 28 4.98 -15.27 26.03
N ASP A 29 5.04 -16.61 25.98
CA ASP A 29 5.32 -17.50 27.15
C ASP A 29 5.08 -19.03 26.86
N THR A 30 6.22 -19.76 26.82
CA THR A 30 6.65 -21.16 27.15
C THR A 30 5.65 -22.29 27.56
N PRO A 31 5.99 -23.63 27.55
CA PRO A 31 7.31 -24.23 27.86
C PRO A 31 7.80 -25.56 27.17
N VAL A 32 9.12 -25.73 27.32
CA VAL A 32 10.08 -26.85 27.23
C VAL A 32 9.58 -28.32 27.33
N SER A 33 10.08 -29.23 26.46
CA SER A 33 10.75 -30.51 26.85
C SER A 33 11.29 -31.36 25.69
N ALA A 34 12.31 -32.18 26.01
CA ALA A 34 12.92 -33.34 25.31
C ALA A 34 14.03 -33.03 24.26
N THR A 35 15.33 -33.13 24.56
CA THR A 35 16.25 -34.30 24.75
C THR A 35 16.74 -34.97 23.47
N VAL A 36 18.08 -34.94 23.29
CA VAL A 36 18.97 -36.07 22.87
C VAL A 36 18.97 -36.35 21.34
N ASP A 37 20.08 -36.46 20.59
CA ASP A 37 21.27 -37.32 20.72
C ASP A 37 22.45 -36.87 19.82
N ILE A 38 23.66 -37.23 20.24
CA ILE A 38 24.95 -37.10 19.54
C ILE A 38 25.17 -38.32 18.63
N LYS A 39 25.73 -38.13 17.43
CA LYS A 39 26.50 -39.19 16.75
C LYS A 39 27.76 -38.61 16.08
N GLU A 40 28.89 -39.06 16.60
CA GLU A 40 30.22 -39.06 16.00
C GLU A 40 30.26 -40.05 14.82
N GLU A 41 31.06 -39.74 13.79
CA GLU A 41 31.58 -40.77 12.89
C GLU A 41 33.01 -40.38 12.49
N GLU A 42 33.97 -41.09 13.07
CA GLU A 42 35.37 -41.13 12.68
C GLU A 42 35.53 -41.96 11.40
N THR A 43 36.47 -41.59 10.52
CA THR A 43 37.14 -42.57 9.66
C THR A 43 38.66 -42.36 9.71
N GLU A 44 39.26 -43.37 10.32
CA GLU A 44 40.65 -43.74 10.42
C GLU A 44 41.25 -44.08 9.04
N ASN A 45 42.49 -43.66 8.78
CA ASN A 45 43.38 -44.37 7.85
C ASN A 45 44.84 -44.18 8.26
N ASP A 46 45.53 -45.30 8.21
CA ASP A 46 46.70 -45.63 9.01
C ASP A 46 47.99 -45.68 8.15
N HIS A 47 49.12 -45.63 8.85
CA HIS A 47 50.44 -46.21 8.54
C HIS A 47 51.64 -45.42 7.93
N ILE A 48 52.51 -44.99 8.87
CA ILE A 48 53.94 -45.36 9.09
C ILE A 48 55.04 -44.97 8.06
N ASN A 49 56.04 -44.16 8.49
CA ASN A 49 57.46 -44.56 8.70
C ASN A 49 58.42 -43.44 9.21
N LYS A 50 58.91 -43.63 10.45
CA LYS A 50 60.26 -43.47 11.08
C LYS A 50 61.24 -42.26 10.87
N ALA A 51 61.63 -41.66 12.03
CA ALA A 51 62.92 -41.12 12.56
C ALA A 51 63.87 -40.30 11.62
N GLY A 52 64.30 -39.04 11.85
CA GLY A 52 64.88 -38.27 13.00
C GLY A 52 66.28 -37.72 12.55
N PRO A 53 67.03 -36.77 13.19
CA PRO A 53 66.73 -35.64 14.09
C PRO A 53 67.37 -34.26 13.66
N LEU A 54 66.87 -33.17 14.28
CA LEU A 54 67.46 -31.85 14.64
C LEU A 54 68.50 -31.07 13.77
N GLN A 55 68.30 -29.74 13.82
CA GLN A 55 69.23 -28.59 13.67
C GLN A 55 69.36 -27.88 12.31
N GLY A 56 69.14 -26.56 12.34
CA GLY A 56 69.58 -25.62 11.30
C GLY A 56 68.78 -24.32 11.29
N LEU A 57 69.32 -23.27 11.91
CA LEU A 57 68.85 -21.89 11.78
C LEU A 57 69.01 -21.38 10.32
N GLU A 58 68.09 -20.53 9.89
CA GLU A 58 68.31 -19.23 9.21
C GLU A 58 67.34 -18.94 8.04
N ALA A 59 66.67 -17.80 8.18
CA ALA A 59 66.25 -16.83 7.17
C ALA A 59 65.60 -17.32 5.85
N ASN A 60 64.33 -16.98 5.64
CA ASN A 60 63.96 -15.86 4.77
C ASN A 60 62.44 -15.77 4.48
N ASP A 61 61.99 -14.51 4.45
CA ASP A 61 60.83 -13.99 3.73
C ASP A 61 59.44 -14.45 4.19
N GLU A 62 59.03 -13.92 5.35
CA GLU A 62 57.63 -13.73 5.70
C GLU A 62 57.03 -12.69 4.76
N ARG A 63 56.77 -13.12 3.52
CA ARG A 63 55.97 -12.38 2.55
C ARG A 63 54.60 -12.21 3.18
N THR A 64 54.41 -11.07 3.82
CA THR A 64 53.17 -10.61 4.42
C THR A 64 52.17 -10.46 3.28
N LYS A 65 51.56 -11.58 2.88
CA LYS A 65 50.35 -11.58 2.06
C LYS A 65 49.26 -11.02 2.94
N LYS A 66 49.17 -9.68 2.97
CA LYS A 66 47.99 -9.00 3.48
C LYS A 66 46.77 -9.66 2.84
N PRO A 67 45.78 -10.11 3.61
CA PRO A 67 44.61 -10.76 3.05
C PRO A 67 43.96 -9.77 2.08
N VAL A 68 43.87 -10.18 0.82
CA VAL A 68 43.24 -9.41 -0.24
C VAL A 68 41.75 -9.37 0.07
N TYR A 69 41.29 -8.17 0.44
CA TYR A 69 39.93 -7.65 0.44
C TYR A 69 38.82 -8.62 -0.01
N ILE A 70 38.23 -9.36 0.92
CA ILE A 70 36.93 -10.01 0.71
C ILE A 70 35.80 -8.96 0.72
N THR A 71 36.06 -7.74 1.22
CA THR A 71 35.05 -6.68 1.38
C THR A 71 34.68 -5.98 0.06
N SER A 72 35.59 -5.89 -0.92
CA SER A 72 35.35 -5.05 -2.12
C SER A 72 34.18 -5.49 -2.98
N GLU A 73 33.89 -6.80 -3.04
CA GLU A 73 32.72 -7.31 -3.76
C GLU A 73 31.45 -7.16 -2.92
N SER A 74 31.56 -7.37 -1.62
CA SER A 74 30.45 -7.15 -0.67
C SER A 74 29.97 -5.70 -0.68
N ASP A 75 30.89 -4.73 -0.71
CA ASP A 75 30.57 -3.30 -0.72
C ASP A 75 29.84 -2.91 -2.01
N LYS A 76 30.29 -3.40 -3.17
CA LYS A 76 29.63 -3.19 -4.47
C LYS A 76 28.24 -3.83 -4.52
N ILE A 77 28.09 -5.02 -3.94
CA ILE A 77 26.78 -5.69 -3.84
C ILE A 77 25.86 -4.89 -2.91
N SER A 78 26.38 -4.39 -1.78
CA SER A 78 25.62 -3.54 -0.86
C SER A 78 25.12 -2.27 -1.55
N GLU A 79 26.01 -1.52 -2.20
CA GLU A 79 25.67 -0.29 -2.94
C GLU A 79 24.61 -0.56 -4.03
N LYS A 80 24.74 -1.69 -4.74
CA LYS A 80 23.74 -2.09 -5.74
C LYS A 80 22.38 -2.38 -5.10
N LEU A 81 22.34 -3.16 -4.02
CA LEU A 81 21.10 -3.47 -3.32
C LEU A 81 20.44 -2.21 -2.74
N GLU A 82 21.22 -1.29 -2.17
CA GLU A 82 20.73 0.02 -1.73
C GLU A 82 20.09 0.80 -2.88
N SER A 83 20.74 0.84 -4.05
CA SER A 83 20.19 1.53 -5.23
C SER A 83 18.88 0.90 -5.74
N GLU A 84 18.76 -0.43 -5.70
CA GLU A 84 17.55 -1.17 -6.07
C GLU A 84 16.41 -0.92 -5.06
N ILE A 85 16.71 -0.94 -3.76
CA ILE A 85 15.77 -0.61 -2.69
C ILE A 85 15.24 0.81 -2.90
N ASP A 86 16.13 1.77 -3.10
CA ASP A 86 15.77 3.17 -3.33
C ASP A 86 14.90 3.33 -4.58
N GLN A 87 15.18 2.58 -5.65
CA GLN A 87 14.36 2.59 -6.84
C GLN A 87 12.94 2.08 -6.56
N VAL A 88 12.81 0.92 -5.92
CA VAL A 88 11.50 0.33 -5.58
C VAL A 88 10.71 1.28 -4.68
N LEU A 89 11.33 1.89 -3.67
CA LEU A 89 10.68 2.86 -2.79
C LEU A 89 10.21 4.11 -3.53
N ARG A 90 11.01 4.64 -4.47
CA ARG A 90 10.60 5.78 -5.32
C ARG A 90 9.39 5.42 -6.19
N GLU A 91 9.42 4.25 -6.82
CA GLU A 91 8.33 3.78 -7.68
C GLU A 91 7.03 3.54 -6.89
N LEU A 92 7.13 2.89 -5.73
CA LEU A 92 6.01 2.67 -4.81
C LEU A 92 5.38 4.00 -4.39
N ARG A 93 6.21 4.96 -3.96
CA ARG A 93 5.75 6.30 -3.58
C ARG A 93 5.03 6.99 -4.73
N ARG A 94 5.59 6.92 -5.94
CA ARG A 94 4.99 7.52 -7.14
C ARG A 94 3.64 6.88 -7.47
N SER A 95 3.55 5.55 -7.39
CA SER A 95 2.33 4.78 -7.63
C SER A 95 1.23 5.16 -6.63
N GLN A 96 1.52 5.13 -5.32
CA GLN A 96 0.55 5.49 -4.28
C GLN A 96 0.08 6.96 -4.38
N GLN A 97 0.98 7.87 -4.77
CA GLN A 97 0.59 9.27 -5.03
C GLN A 97 -0.39 9.40 -6.21
N LEU A 98 -0.18 8.62 -7.27
CA LEU A 98 -1.08 8.62 -8.43
C LEU A 98 -2.45 8.05 -8.05
N GLU A 99 -2.47 6.94 -7.31
CA GLU A 99 -3.68 6.33 -6.77
C GLU A 99 -4.46 7.31 -5.89
N TYR A 100 -3.78 7.95 -4.94
CA TYR A 100 -4.39 8.96 -4.06
C TYR A 100 -5.03 10.08 -4.86
N ARG A 101 -4.29 10.71 -5.80
CA ARG A 101 -4.82 11.82 -6.60
C ARG A 101 -6.02 11.40 -7.43
N LYS A 102 -5.99 10.20 -8.00
CA LYS A 102 -7.13 9.65 -8.76
C LYS A 102 -8.33 9.41 -7.86
N ALA A 103 -8.11 8.87 -6.66
CA ALA A 103 -9.17 8.68 -5.68
C ALA A 103 -9.81 10.00 -5.26
N GLU A 104 -8.97 10.97 -4.88
CA GLU A 104 -9.37 12.32 -4.50
C GLU A 104 -10.22 12.97 -5.60
N GLN A 105 -9.72 12.99 -6.85
CA GLN A 105 -10.44 13.55 -7.98
C GLN A 105 -11.83 12.90 -8.17
N LYS A 106 -11.89 11.56 -8.24
CA LYS A 106 -13.15 10.85 -8.50
C LYS A 106 -14.13 11.02 -7.34
N LEU A 107 -13.67 10.99 -6.08
CA LEU A 107 -14.51 11.20 -4.91
C LEU A 107 -15.09 12.61 -4.86
N TYR A 108 -14.30 13.64 -5.15
CA TYR A 108 -14.80 15.02 -5.18
C TYR A 108 -15.78 15.27 -6.33
N VAL A 109 -15.50 14.74 -7.53
CA VAL A 109 -16.44 14.81 -8.66
C VAL A 109 -17.78 14.16 -8.30
N GLN A 110 -17.76 12.97 -7.68
CA GLN A 110 -18.97 12.29 -7.25
C GLN A 110 -19.72 13.08 -6.15
N LYS A 111 -18.99 13.68 -5.20
CA LYS A 111 -19.57 14.53 -4.15
C LYS A 111 -20.25 15.77 -4.73
N ASP A 112 -19.60 16.45 -5.67
CA ASP A 112 -20.15 17.64 -6.32
C ASP A 112 -21.37 17.30 -7.20
N PHE A 113 -21.36 16.14 -7.86
CA PHE A 113 -22.52 15.65 -8.59
C PHE A 113 -23.71 15.34 -7.66
N LEU A 114 -23.47 14.69 -6.52
CA LEU A 114 -24.53 14.49 -5.52
C LEU A 114 -25.11 15.81 -5.03
N LEU A 115 -24.25 16.80 -4.75
CA LEU A 115 -24.69 18.12 -4.31
C LEU A 115 -25.57 18.81 -5.35
N SER A 116 -25.24 18.72 -6.64
CA SER A 116 -26.06 19.31 -7.69
C SER A 116 -27.42 18.61 -7.81
N LEU A 117 -27.49 17.29 -7.61
CA LEU A 117 -28.76 16.56 -7.57
C LEU A 117 -29.65 17.01 -6.40
N TYR A 118 -29.07 17.24 -5.22
CA TYR A 118 -29.80 17.77 -4.07
C TYR A 118 -30.34 19.18 -4.33
N GLN A 119 -29.51 20.07 -4.89
CA GLN A 119 -29.95 21.42 -5.27
C GLN A 119 -31.09 21.39 -6.30
N GLN A 120 -31.00 20.49 -7.27
CA GLN A 120 -32.05 20.32 -8.27
C GLN A 120 -33.33 19.77 -7.65
N LEU A 121 -33.24 18.82 -6.71
CA LEU A 121 -34.42 18.32 -5.98
C LEU A 121 -35.11 19.44 -5.20
N ASP A 122 -34.35 20.32 -4.55
CA ASP A 122 -34.90 21.45 -3.80
C ASP A 122 -35.63 22.44 -4.72
N TYR A 123 -35.10 22.66 -5.93
CA TYR A 123 -35.77 23.45 -6.96
C TYR A 123 -37.07 22.78 -7.46
N GLU A 124 -37.01 21.49 -7.82
CA GLU A 124 -38.19 20.75 -8.30
C GLU A 124 -39.31 20.70 -7.24
N ARG A 125 -38.94 20.66 -5.94
CA ARG A 125 -39.89 20.73 -4.82
C ARG A 125 -40.49 22.12 -4.62
N SER A 126 -39.72 23.19 -4.82
CA SER A 126 -40.24 24.55 -4.69
C SER A 126 -41.24 24.86 -5.80
N GLU A 127 -40.98 24.43 -7.04
CA GLU A 127 -41.92 24.51 -8.16
C GLU A 127 -43.22 23.72 -7.91
N LEU A 128 -43.13 22.60 -7.19
CA LEU A 128 -44.32 21.83 -6.81
C LEU A 128 -45.17 22.54 -5.74
N THR A 129 -44.53 23.34 -4.87
CA THR A 129 -45.17 24.01 -3.74
C THR A 129 -45.75 25.38 -4.14
N ASP A 130 -45.16 26.03 -5.15
CA ASP A 130 -45.62 27.31 -5.72
C ASP A 130 -46.18 27.09 -7.14
N PRO A 131 -47.41 26.54 -7.29
CA PRO A 131 -48.00 26.35 -8.59
C PRO A 131 -48.27 27.72 -9.20
N ALA A 132 -47.46 28.12 -10.18
CA ALA A 132 -47.69 29.31 -10.98
C ALA A 132 -49.17 29.39 -11.42
N PRO A 133 -49.76 30.60 -11.48
CA PRO A 133 -51.17 30.75 -11.81
C PRO A 133 -51.39 30.24 -13.24
N LEU A 134 -52.09 29.11 -13.36
CA LEU A 134 -52.42 28.30 -14.54
C LEU A 134 -51.50 27.09 -14.78
N PRO A 135 -51.65 25.99 -14.01
CA PRO A 135 -51.08 24.71 -14.41
C PRO A 135 -51.80 24.20 -15.67
N ILE A 136 -51.06 24.04 -16.75
CA ILE A 136 -51.49 23.19 -17.87
C ILE A 136 -51.80 21.80 -17.29
N ARG A 137 -52.96 21.23 -17.64
CA ARG A 137 -53.35 19.87 -17.20
C ARG A 137 -52.19 18.90 -17.50
N GLY A 138 -51.67 18.23 -16.48
CA GLY A 138 -50.54 17.30 -16.57
C GLY A 138 -49.18 17.86 -16.12
N HIS A 139 -49.04 19.17 -15.90
CA HIS A 139 -47.80 19.77 -15.40
C HIS A 139 -47.44 19.28 -13.99
N SER A 140 -48.44 19.14 -13.11
CA SER A 140 -48.26 18.60 -11.75
C SER A 140 -47.73 17.17 -11.75
N ASP A 141 -48.24 16.33 -12.65
CA ASP A 141 -47.87 14.92 -12.72
C ASP A 141 -46.43 14.76 -13.23
N VAL A 142 -46.01 15.61 -14.17
CA VAL A 142 -44.62 15.69 -14.65
C VAL A 142 -43.69 16.16 -13.53
N LEU A 143 -44.03 17.23 -12.81
CA LEU A 143 -43.22 17.70 -11.67
C LEU A 143 -43.07 16.62 -10.59
N LEU A 144 -44.16 15.93 -10.24
CA LEU A 144 -44.13 14.85 -9.27
C LEU A 144 -43.25 13.69 -9.75
N SER A 145 -43.36 13.31 -11.02
CA SER A 145 -42.51 12.29 -11.63
C SER A 145 -41.02 12.68 -11.59
N ASN A 146 -40.69 13.95 -11.85
CA ASN A 146 -39.33 14.45 -11.79
C ASN A 146 -38.77 14.36 -10.36
N VAL A 147 -39.52 14.79 -9.36
CA VAL A 147 -39.14 14.71 -7.94
C VAL A 147 -38.88 13.25 -7.53
N LEU A 148 -39.77 12.32 -7.88
CA LEU A 148 -39.60 10.90 -7.57
C LEU A 148 -38.35 10.31 -8.25
N HIS A 149 -38.17 10.61 -9.54
CA HIS A 149 -36.99 10.17 -10.28
C HIS A 149 -35.69 10.71 -9.67
N ARG A 150 -35.66 11.98 -9.28
CA ARG A 150 -34.49 12.62 -8.66
C ARG A 150 -34.14 11.97 -7.32
N VAL A 151 -35.15 11.67 -6.50
CA VAL A 151 -34.96 10.97 -5.22
C VAL A 151 -34.31 9.60 -5.44
N ASP A 152 -34.77 8.84 -6.43
CA ASP A 152 -34.18 7.52 -6.71
C ASP A 152 -32.77 7.63 -7.30
N GLN A 153 -32.52 8.64 -8.15
CA GLN A 153 -31.17 8.92 -8.64
C GLN A 153 -30.21 9.26 -7.49
N ILE A 154 -30.63 10.09 -6.53
CA ILE A 154 -29.80 10.44 -5.36
C ILE A 154 -29.45 9.18 -4.57
N LYS A 155 -30.42 8.31 -4.26
CA LYS A 155 -30.15 7.05 -3.54
C LYS A 155 -29.11 6.19 -4.25
N TYR A 156 -29.22 6.08 -5.58
CA TYR A 156 -28.27 5.33 -6.38
C TYR A 156 -26.85 5.93 -6.31
N GLU A 157 -26.73 7.24 -6.47
CA GLU A 157 -25.43 7.93 -6.45
C GLU A 157 -24.79 7.97 -5.05
N GLU A 158 -25.59 7.98 -3.99
CA GLU A 158 -25.13 7.82 -2.61
C GLU A 158 -24.57 6.42 -2.36
N GLU A 159 -25.25 5.39 -2.86
CA GLU A 159 -24.74 4.01 -2.78
C GLU A 159 -23.43 3.87 -3.56
N LYS A 160 -23.34 4.48 -4.74
CA LYS A 160 -22.12 4.52 -5.53
C LYS A 160 -20.98 5.21 -4.77
N LEU A 161 -21.22 6.37 -4.17
CA LEU A 161 -20.20 7.04 -3.34
C LEU A 161 -19.76 6.15 -2.17
N ARG A 162 -20.69 5.47 -1.49
CA ARG A 162 -20.35 4.52 -0.42
C ARG A 162 -19.49 3.35 -0.92
N LYS A 163 -19.70 2.88 -2.15
CA LYS A 163 -18.82 1.88 -2.79
C LYS A 163 -17.44 2.45 -3.07
N MET A 164 -17.36 3.67 -3.60
CA MET A 164 -16.09 4.37 -3.87
C MET A 164 -15.24 4.54 -2.61
N LEU A 165 -15.87 4.89 -1.48
CA LEU A 165 -15.17 5.09 -0.20
C LEU A 165 -14.45 3.83 0.33
N LYS A 166 -14.76 2.63 -0.19
CA LYS A 166 -14.02 1.40 0.14
C LYS A 166 -12.55 1.44 -0.29
N VAL A 167 -12.17 2.40 -1.15
CA VAL A 167 -10.77 2.63 -1.53
C VAL A 167 -9.87 3.10 -0.38
N ALA A 168 -10.44 3.41 0.79
CA ALA A 168 -9.69 3.79 1.99
C ALA A 168 -8.66 2.72 2.43
N ASP A 169 -8.93 1.44 2.15
CA ASP A 169 -8.01 0.33 2.41
C ASP A 169 -6.86 0.22 1.37
N GLY A 170 -6.84 1.11 0.37
CA GLY A 170 -5.91 1.11 -0.75
C GLY A 170 -6.46 0.40 -2.00
N PHE A 171 -5.94 0.76 -3.17
CA PHE A 171 -6.40 0.19 -4.45
C PHE A 171 -6.12 -1.31 -4.52
N GLY A 172 -4.97 -1.78 -4.02
CA GLY A 172 -4.63 -3.21 -4.01
C GLY A 172 -5.58 -4.10 -3.20
N ARG A 173 -6.30 -3.54 -2.21
CA ARG A 173 -7.30 -4.27 -1.41
C ARG A 173 -8.74 -4.01 -1.85
N THR A 174 -8.94 -3.08 -2.78
CA THR A 174 -10.26 -2.72 -3.30
C THR A 174 -10.71 -3.75 -4.33
N PRO A 175 -11.95 -4.26 -4.25
CA PRO A 175 -12.49 -5.18 -5.26
C PRO A 175 -12.36 -4.64 -6.69
N LYS A 176 -11.92 -5.50 -7.61
CA LYS A 176 -11.64 -5.16 -9.02
C LYS A 176 -12.81 -4.48 -9.72
N ASN A 177 -14.03 -4.92 -9.45
CA ASN A 177 -15.25 -4.32 -10.02
C ASN A 177 -15.43 -2.85 -9.58
N ILE A 178 -15.14 -2.50 -8.32
CA ILE A 178 -15.22 -1.10 -7.86
C ILE A 178 -14.16 -0.25 -8.57
N LEU A 179 -12.95 -0.77 -8.75
CA LEU A 179 -11.88 -0.07 -9.46
C LEU A 179 -12.21 0.16 -10.94
N ALA A 180 -12.83 -0.82 -11.61
CA ALA A 180 -13.29 -0.67 -12.98
C ALA A 180 -14.44 0.35 -13.08
N ASP A 181 -15.51 0.13 -12.31
CA ASP A 181 -16.77 0.89 -12.44
C ASP A 181 -16.64 2.34 -11.98
N CYS A 182 -15.86 2.59 -10.92
CA CYS A 182 -15.80 3.91 -10.28
C CYS A 182 -14.51 4.67 -10.56
N TYR A 183 -13.42 3.96 -10.86
CA TYR A 183 -12.11 4.55 -11.06
C TYR A 183 -11.56 4.33 -12.48
N GLU A 184 -12.30 3.70 -13.40
CA GLU A 184 -11.87 3.49 -14.78
C GLU A 184 -10.46 2.86 -14.85
N LEU A 185 -10.24 1.85 -14.01
CA LEU A 185 -9.02 1.07 -14.02
C LEU A 185 -9.28 -0.24 -14.75
N VAL A 186 -8.67 -0.39 -15.93
CA VAL A 186 -8.59 -1.67 -16.61
C VAL A 186 -7.51 -2.49 -15.90
N ILE A 187 -7.92 -3.50 -15.16
CA ILE A 187 -6.99 -4.46 -14.56
C ILE A 187 -6.73 -5.50 -15.64
N GLY A 188 -5.53 -5.46 -16.24
CA GLY A 188 -5.08 -6.53 -17.12
C GLY A 188 -5.09 -7.86 -16.38
N ASP A 189 -5.54 -8.92 -17.06
CA ASP A 189 -5.61 -10.28 -16.55
C ASP A 189 -4.23 -10.85 -16.20
#